data_AF-A0A6G7PU56-F1
#
_entry.id   AF-A0A6G7PU56-F1
#
_cell.length_a   1.000
_cell.length_b   1.000
_cell.length_c   1.000
_cell.angle_alpha   90.00
_cell.angle_beta   90.00
_cell.angle_gamma   90.00
#
_symmetry.space_group_name_H-M   'P 1'
#
loop_
_entity.id
_entity.type
_entity.pdbx_description
1 polymer ?
#
loop_
_entity_poly.entity_id
_entity_poly.type
_entity_poly.pdbx_seq_one_letter_code
_entity_poly.pdbx_strand_id
1 'polypeptide(L)'
;MKIKSFLFCFLLLFLVPPATGQVFTPRVAKRSPEELARRSAYGICPPFYLRDEKGRVINPQEARKARPYSPRKTCGACHDYDLITSAYHFQQGRGEAPPSWQSRRYPWILSPGRYGGRW
;
A
#
# COMPACT_ATOMS: atom_id res chain seq x y z
N MET A 1 -46.49 9.12 28.99
CA MET A 1 -45.10 9.57 29.26
C MET A 1 -44.07 8.49 28.90
N LYS A 2 -43.67 8.28 27.63
CA LYS A 2 -42.50 7.43 27.27
C LYS A 2 -41.84 7.81 25.93
N ILE A 3 -42.04 9.02 25.41
CA ILE A 3 -41.50 9.44 24.09
C ILE A 3 -40.17 10.21 24.21
N LYS A 4 -39.82 10.72 25.41
CA LYS A 4 -38.62 11.55 25.61
C LYS A 4 -37.30 10.77 25.69
N SER A 5 -37.32 9.44 25.87
CA SER A 5 -36.08 8.63 25.95
C SER A 5 -35.53 8.16 24.60
N PHE A 6 -36.34 8.16 23.53
CA PHE A 6 -35.87 7.72 22.21
C PHE A 6 -35.09 8.80 21.46
N LEU A 7 -35.34 10.07 21.74
CA LEU A 7 -34.61 11.18 21.10
C LEU A 7 -33.18 11.35 21.63
N PHE A 8 -32.90 10.90 22.86
CA PHE A 8 -31.58 11.06 23.48
C PHE A 8 -30.55 10.04 22.97
N CYS A 9 -31.00 8.88 22.49
CA CYS A 9 -30.12 7.84 21.95
C CYS A 9 -29.66 8.15 20.51
N PHE A 10 -30.49 8.85 19.72
CA PHE A 10 -30.14 9.22 18.35
C PHE A 10 -29.13 10.38 18.26
N LEU A 11 -29.03 11.22 19.30
CA LEU A 11 -28.09 12.34 19.33
C LEU A 11 -26.64 11.90 19.65
N LEU A 12 -26.45 10.72 20.26
CA LEU A 12 -25.14 10.15 20.57
C LEU A 12 -24.45 9.47 19.37
N LEU A 13 -25.21 9.13 18.32
CA LEU A 13 -24.67 8.52 17.09
C LEU A 13 -23.92 9.51 16.19
N PHE A 14 -24.08 10.83 16.38
CA PHE A 14 -23.39 11.85 15.58
C PHE A 14 -22.17 12.47 16.27
N LEU A 15 -21.84 12.03 17.50
CA LEU A 15 -20.68 12.49 18.26
C LEU A 15 -19.43 11.61 18.06
N VAL A 16 -19.51 10.55 17.25
CA VAL A 16 -18.31 9.83 16.82
C VAL A 16 -17.72 10.62 15.65
N PRO A 17 -16.63 11.39 15.83
CA PRO A 17 -15.98 12.04 14.71
C PRO A 17 -15.68 10.96 13.67
N PRO A 18 -15.92 11.22 12.36
CA PRO A 18 -15.55 10.27 11.32
C PRO A 18 -14.10 9.90 11.58
N ALA A 19 -13.84 8.61 11.73
CA ALA A 19 -12.51 8.09 12.04
C ALA A 19 -11.51 8.87 11.18
N THR A 20 -10.71 9.69 11.87
CA THR A 20 -9.69 10.55 11.28
C THR A 20 -9.01 9.78 10.17
N GLY A 21 -9.04 10.30 8.94
CA GLY A 21 -8.63 9.57 7.73
C GLY A 21 -7.41 8.70 8.01
N GLN A 22 -7.50 7.41 7.68
CA GLN A 22 -6.50 6.41 8.09
C GLN A 22 -5.09 6.94 7.83
N VAL A 23 -4.33 7.13 8.91
CA VAL A 23 -2.90 7.38 8.82
C VAL A 23 -2.28 6.06 8.35
N PHE A 24 -2.05 5.97 7.04
CA PHE A 24 -1.53 4.76 6.42
C PHE A 24 -0.10 4.43 6.88
N THR A 25 0.74 5.43 7.15
CA THR A 25 2.09 5.26 7.74
C THR A 25 2.47 6.41 8.68
N PRO A 26 3.33 6.20 9.70
CA PRO A 26 3.85 7.28 10.54
C PRO A 26 4.62 8.35 9.77
N ARG A 27 5.22 7.98 8.63
CA ARG A 27 5.96 8.90 7.75
C ARG A 27 5.02 9.87 7.05
N VAL A 28 3.82 9.42 6.67
CA VAL A 28 2.75 10.29 6.12
C VAL A 28 2.33 11.35 7.12
N ALA A 29 2.13 10.97 8.39
CA ALA A 29 1.67 11.88 9.44
C ALA A 29 2.69 12.98 9.78
N LYS A 30 3.98 12.78 9.45
CA LYS A 30 5.09 13.68 9.80
C LYS A 30 5.68 14.44 8.61
N ARG A 31 4.94 14.56 7.49
CA ARG A 31 5.43 15.29 6.30
C ARG A 31 5.54 16.78 6.56
N SER A 32 6.61 17.40 6.06
CA SER A 32 6.78 18.84 6.15
C SER A 32 5.83 19.57 5.19
N PRO A 33 5.41 20.81 5.49
CA PRO A 33 4.67 21.65 4.54
C PRO A 33 5.37 21.81 3.20
N GLU A 34 6.71 21.87 3.21
CA GLU A 34 7.54 21.97 2.01
C GLU A 34 7.48 20.71 1.13
N GLU A 35 7.48 19.51 1.73
CA GLU A 35 7.29 18.25 0.99
C GLU A 35 5.91 18.21 0.33
N LEU A 36 4.87 18.63 1.06
CA LEU A 36 3.50 18.68 0.53
C LEU A 36 3.38 19.64 -0.66
N ALA A 37 4.00 20.83 -0.56
CA ALA A 37 4.03 21.81 -1.65
C ALA A 37 4.75 21.30 -2.90
N ARG A 38 5.91 20.64 -2.75
CA ARG A 38 6.63 20.04 -3.89
C ARG A 38 5.82 18.96 -4.61
N ARG A 39 5.09 18.11 -3.88
CA ARG A 39 4.28 17.04 -4.47
C ARG A 39 3.13 17.55 -5.33
N SER A 40 2.59 18.73 -5.02
CA SER A 40 1.57 19.39 -5.85
C SER A 40 2.08 19.78 -7.24
N ALA A 41 3.40 20.01 -7.38
CA ALA A 41 3.99 20.49 -8.63
C ALA A 41 4.43 19.37 -9.59
N TYR A 42 4.76 18.18 -9.07
CA TYR A 42 5.28 17.06 -9.87
C TYR A 42 4.26 15.92 -9.98
N GLY A 43 3.22 16.13 -10.80
CA GLY A 43 2.29 15.05 -11.18
C GLY A 43 2.93 13.94 -12.02
N ILE A 44 4.18 14.10 -12.46
CA ILE A 44 4.92 13.18 -13.33
C ILE A 44 6.29 12.90 -12.70
N CYS A 45 6.67 11.63 -12.65
CA CYS A 45 8.02 11.25 -12.19
C CYS A 45 9.07 11.69 -13.21
N PRO A 46 10.18 12.33 -12.79
CA PRO A 46 11.30 12.57 -13.68
C PRO A 46 11.92 11.23 -14.14
N PRO A 47 12.71 11.21 -15.22
CA PRO A 47 13.47 10.01 -15.60
C PRO A 47 14.36 9.52 -14.45
N PHE A 48 14.34 8.21 -14.17
CA PHE A 48 15.20 7.57 -13.17
C PHE A 48 15.63 6.18 -13.64
N TYR A 49 16.75 5.69 -13.10
CA TYR A 49 17.23 4.33 -13.36
C TYR A 49 16.52 3.30 -12.47
N LEU A 50 16.14 2.17 -13.05
CA LEU A 50 15.68 1.01 -12.29
C LEU A 50 16.84 0.38 -11.52
N ARG A 51 16.57 -0.09 -10.30
CA ARG A 51 17.57 -0.68 -9.41
C ARG A 51 17.20 -2.08 -8.96
N ASP A 52 18.22 -2.89 -8.70
CA ASP A 52 18.08 -4.20 -8.07
C ASP A 52 17.97 -4.10 -6.54
N GLU A 53 17.80 -5.24 -5.86
CA GLU A 53 17.66 -5.26 -4.39
C GLU A 53 18.92 -4.79 -3.65
N LYS A 54 20.09 -4.83 -4.30
CA LYS A 54 21.34 -4.27 -3.76
C LYS A 54 21.50 -2.78 -4.07
N GLY A 55 20.51 -2.18 -4.74
CA GLY A 55 20.52 -0.77 -5.14
C GLY A 55 21.34 -0.49 -6.40
N ARG A 56 21.84 -1.51 -7.11
CA ARG A 56 22.63 -1.33 -8.34
C ARG A 56 21.71 -1.02 -9.51
N VAL A 57 22.16 -0.17 -10.43
CA VAL A 57 21.41 0.14 -11.65
C VAL A 57 21.30 -1.10 -12.52
N ILE A 58 20.09 -1.35 -13.02
CA ILE A 58 19.83 -2.43 -13.97
C ILE A 58 20.11 -1.92 -15.38
N ASN A 59 21.09 -2.52 -16.05
CA ASN A 59 21.37 -2.28 -17.46
C ASN A 59 20.57 -3.29 -18.32
N PRO A 60 19.54 -2.86 -19.08
CA PRO A 60 18.74 -3.76 -19.91
C PRO A 60 19.53 -4.36 -21.08
N GLN A 61 20.63 -3.73 -21.51
CA GLN A 61 21.49 -4.26 -22.59
C GLN A 61 22.29 -5.49 -22.14
N GLU A 62 22.45 -5.67 -20.83
CA GLU A 62 23.08 -6.85 -20.23
C GLU A 62 22.02 -7.80 -19.64
N ALA A 63 20.91 -8.00 -20.35
CA ALA A 63 19.74 -8.74 -19.84
C ALA A 63 20.06 -10.10 -19.21
N ARG A 64 21.07 -10.84 -19.73
CA ARG A 64 21.52 -12.12 -19.15
C ARG A 64 22.11 -12.00 -17.73
N LYS A 65 22.57 -10.81 -17.34
CA LYS A 65 23.13 -10.48 -16.01
C LYS A 65 22.20 -9.57 -15.20
N ALA A 66 21.16 -9.02 -15.82
CA ALA A 66 20.22 -8.12 -15.17
C ALA A 66 19.57 -8.83 -13.97
N ARG A 67 19.71 -8.23 -12.80
CA ARG A 67 19.10 -8.74 -11.57
C ARG A 67 17.63 -8.32 -11.50
N PRO A 68 16.80 -9.04 -10.73
CA PRO A 68 15.41 -8.65 -10.51
C PRO A 68 15.27 -7.21 -10.02
N TYR A 69 14.28 -6.53 -10.58
CA TYR A 69 13.88 -5.18 -10.21
C TYR A 69 13.42 -5.13 -8.74
N SER A 70 13.88 -4.10 -8.01
CA SER A 70 13.42 -3.79 -6.65
C SER A 70 12.59 -2.50 -6.66
N PRO A 71 11.26 -2.61 -6.53
CA PRO A 71 10.39 -1.46 -6.29
C PRO A 71 10.79 -0.65 -5.04
N ARG A 72 11.31 -1.33 -4.00
CA ARG A 72 11.76 -0.66 -2.76
C ARG A 72 12.98 0.21 -3.02
N LYS A 73 13.96 -0.25 -3.79
CA LYS A 73 15.17 0.53 -4.10
C LYS A 73 14.95 1.58 -5.19
N THR A 74 13.93 1.41 -6.02
CA THR A 74 13.64 2.32 -7.14
C THR A 74 12.59 3.36 -6.76
N CYS A 75 11.33 2.95 -6.56
CA CYS A 75 10.26 3.87 -6.20
C CYS A 75 10.43 4.41 -4.77
N GLY A 76 10.97 3.60 -3.86
CA GLY A 76 11.22 4.00 -2.48
C GLY A 76 12.29 5.08 -2.29
N ALA A 77 13.04 5.42 -3.35
CA ALA A 77 13.97 6.55 -3.34
C ALA A 77 13.23 7.91 -3.35
N CYS A 78 12.07 7.97 -4.00
CA CYS A 78 11.29 9.21 -4.18
C CYS A 78 9.93 9.16 -3.48
N HIS A 79 9.42 7.97 -3.16
CA HIS A 79 8.13 7.77 -2.53
C HIS A 79 8.25 7.00 -1.23
N ASP A 80 7.26 7.19 -0.36
CA ASP A 80 7.08 6.34 0.80
C ASP A 80 6.65 4.94 0.35
N TYR A 81 7.61 4.02 0.26
CA TYR A 81 7.38 2.66 -0.21
C TYR A 81 6.38 1.90 0.67
N ASP A 82 6.43 2.11 1.98
CA ASP A 82 5.54 1.41 2.91
C ASP A 82 4.10 1.91 2.73
N LEU A 83 3.92 3.21 2.41
CA LEU A 83 2.61 3.75 2.03
C LEU A 83 2.11 3.17 0.70
N ILE A 84 2.96 3.11 -0.33
CA ILE A 84 2.56 2.54 -1.63
C ILE A 84 2.08 1.11 -1.42
N THR A 85 2.87 0.31 -0.72
CA THR A 85 2.57 -1.10 -0.49
C THR A 85 1.42 -1.30 0.49
N SER A 86 1.03 -0.33 1.32
CA SER A 86 -0.16 -0.48 2.18
C SER A 86 -1.48 -0.42 1.41
N ALA A 87 -1.49 -0.01 0.14
CA ALA A 87 -2.71 0.04 -0.66
C ALA A 87 -3.30 -1.37 -0.88
N TYR A 88 -4.63 -1.46 -0.90
CA TYR A 88 -5.38 -2.71 -1.00
C TYR A 88 -4.87 -3.67 -2.08
N HIS A 89 -4.54 -3.15 -3.27
CA HIS A 89 -4.04 -3.95 -4.39
C HIS A 89 -2.78 -4.76 -4.08
N PHE A 90 -1.91 -4.28 -3.19
CA PHE A 90 -0.71 -5.00 -2.76
C PHE A 90 -0.97 -5.92 -1.56
N GLN A 91 -2.07 -5.70 -0.84
CA GLN A 91 -2.40 -6.39 0.41
C GLN A 91 -3.50 -7.44 0.26
N GLN A 92 -4.09 -7.57 -0.94
CA GLN A 92 -5.17 -8.49 -1.21
C GLN A 92 -4.76 -9.94 -0.90
N GLY A 93 -5.49 -10.59 0.00
CA GLY A 93 -5.21 -11.95 0.48
C GLY A 93 -4.09 -12.04 1.51
N ARG A 94 -3.46 -10.94 1.94
CA ARG A 94 -2.36 -11.01 2.91
C ARG A 94 -2.86 -11.57 4.24
N GLY A 95 -2.25 -12.67 4.68
CA GLY A 95 -2.58 -13.32 5.95
C GLY A 95 -3.79 -14.25 5.89
N GLU A 96 -4.44 -14.38 4.72
CA GLU A 96 -5.53 -15.30 4.50
C GLU A 96 -4.99 -16.65 3.99
N ALA A 97 -5.47 -17.75 4.57
CA ALA A 97 -5.16 -19.07 4.04
C ALA A 97 -5.89 -19.31 2.72
N PRO A 98 -5.25 -19.88 1.69
CA PRO A 98 -5.93 -20.24 0.46
C PRO A 98 -7.01 -21.31 0.74
N PRO A 99 -8.22 -21.17 0.18
CA PRO A 99 -9.27 -22.18 0.31
C PRO A 99 -8.83 -23.50 -0.33
N SER A 100 -9.36 -24.62 0.18
CA SER A 100 -8.89 -25.98 -0.15
C SER A 100 -8.87 -26.30 -1.64
N TRP A 101 -9.82 -25.79 -2.41
CA TRP A 101 -9.87 -25.97 -3.87
C TRP A 101 -8.71 -25.26 -4.58
N GLN A 102 -8.28 -24.11 -4.05
CA GLN A 102 -7.21 -23.30 -4.61
C GLN A 102 -5.85 -23.92 -4.26
N SER A 103 -5.66 -24.35 -3.01
CA SER A 103 -4.46 -25.07 -2.57
C SER A 103 -4.25 -26.39 -3.31
N ARG A 104 -5.34 -27.11 -3.62
CA ARG A 104 -5.28 -28.37 -4.39
C ARG A 104 -4.84 -28.15 -5.84
N ARG A 105 -5.24 -27.03 -6.46
CA ARG A 105 -4.93 -26.72 -7.86
C ARG A 105 -3.62 -25.95 -8.03
N TYR A 106 -3.24 -25.15 -7.05
CA TYR A 106 -2.06 -24.29 -7.06
C TYR A 106 -1.25 -24.49 -5.77
N PRO A 107 -0.56 -25.62 -5.60
CA PRO A 107 0.13 -25.94 -4.35
C PRO A 107 1.28 -24.99 -3.99
N TRP A 108 1.69 -24.11 -4.91
CA TRP A 108 2.74 -23.10 -4.71
C TRP A 108 2.24 -21.76 -4.18
N ILE A 109 0.92 -21.53 -4.08
CA ILE A 109 0.40 -20.25 -3.58
C ILE A 109 0.36 -20.22 -2.05
N LEU A 110 0.58 -19.04 -1.49
CA LEU A 110 0.54 -18.81 -0.04
C LEU A 110 -0.75 -18.11 0.42
N SER A 111 -1.51 -17.52 -0.51
CA SER A 111 -2.75 -16.81 -0.21
C SER A 111 -3.72 -16.78 -1.40
N PRO A 112 -5.01 -16.43 -1.19
CA PRO A 112 -5.99 -16.39 -2.27
C PRO A 112 -5.87 -15.17 -3.20
N GLY A 113 -5.15 -14.12 -2.80
CA GLY A 113 -5.10 -12.82 -3.50
C GLY A 113 -3.78 -12.53 -4.22
N ARG A 114 -3.41 -11.25 -4.34
CA ARG A 114 -2.15 -10.84 -4.98
C ARG A 114 -0.92 -10.96 -4.10
N TYR A 115 -1.13 -11.14 -2.80
CA TYR A 115 -0.05 -11.33 -1.84
C TYR A 115 0.44 -12.79 -1.85
N GLY A 116 1.29 -13.15 -2.81
CA GLY A 116 1.81 -14.52 -2.93
C GLY A 116 0.76 -15.54 -3.40
N GLY A 117 -0.33 -15.07 -4.01
CA GLY A 117 -1.29 -15.93 -4.69
C GLY A 117 -0.93 -16.13 -6.15
N ARG A 118 -1.93 -16.51 -6.96
CA ARG A 118 -1.72 -16.87 -8.38
C ARG A 118 -1.42 -15.67 -9.28
N TRP A 119 -1.75 -14.46 -8.86
CA TRP A 119 -1.78 -13.25 -9.70
C TRP A 119 -1.04 -12.10 -9.07
#